data_AF-A0A7S2ZEM6-F1
#
_entry.id   AF-A0A7S2ZEM6-F1
#
_cell.length_a   1.000
_cell.length_b   1.000
_cell.length_c   1.000
_cell.angle_alpha   90.00
_cell.angle_beta   90.00
_cell.angle_gamma   90.00
#
_symmetry.space_group_name_H-M   'P 1'
#
loop_
_entity.id
_entity.type
_entity.pdbx_description
1 polymer ?
#
loop_
_entity_poly.entity_id
_entity_poly.type
_entity_poly.pdbx_seq_one_letter_code
_entity_poly.pdbx_strand_id
1 'polypeptide(L)'
;MLDPVVMDIKMGTTTFVEDAEDLDTKRMDLLKKMIKVDPTAPSERQQETGISKREYMLFREGISSTTSLGFRIEGIKRIHADDTSKVEIDFKKVKSPDQVLEALKVFISFRPQVAAEFKRLLAELEQVLRGSRLFASHKAIGSSILFLYDVKSSTVKLRMIDFAKTLPSDKHVSHEHGEDAGDGYFYGLGKLVDIWKLLP
;
A
#
# COMPACT_ATOMS: atom_id res chain seq x y z
N MET A 1 -19.26 -11.43 -8.89
CA MET A 1 -17.91 -11.85 -9.34
C MET A 1 -17.86 -13.36 -9.20
N LEU A 2 -17.36 -14.03 -10.22
CA LEU A 2 -17.32 -15.49 -10.37
C LEU A 2 -15.91 -16.05 -10.13
N ASP A 3 -14.87 -15.23 -10.33
CA ASP A 3 -13.47 -15.57 -10.07
C ASP A 3 -12.63 -14.32 -9.77
N PRO A 4 -12.77 -13.70 -8.58
CA PRO A 4 -12.08 -12.45 -8.28
C PRO A 4 -10.62 -12.63 -7.87
N VAL A 5 -9.80 -11.71 -8.35
CA VAL A 5 -8.41 -11.49 -7.97
C VAL A 5 -8.29 -10.09 -7.38
N VAL A 6 -7.69 -10.01 -6.20
CA VAL A 6 -7.62 -8.79 -5.38
C VAL A 6 -6.17 -8.43 -5.12
N MET A 7 -5.84 -7.16 -5.19
CA MET A 7 -4.59 -6.60 -4.70
C MET A 7 -4.89 -5.40 -3.80
N ASP A 8 -4.26 -5.38 -2.63
CA ASP A 8 -4.30 -4.26 -1.70
C ASP A 8 -2.99 -3.49 -1.79
N ILE A 9 -3.08 -2.21 -2.12
CA ILE A 9 -1.95 -1.27 -2.11
C ILE A 9 -2.19 -0.23 -1.03
N LYS A 10 -1.36 -0.25 0.02
CA LYS A 10 -1.38 0.80 1.05
C LYS A 10 -0.71 2.06 0.52
N MET A 11 -1.37 3.19 0.70
CA MET A 11 -0.96 4.48 0.15
C MET A 11 -0.30 5.39 1.20
N GLY A 12 0.49 6.34 0.72
CA GLY A 12 1.15 7.37 1.49
C GLY A 12 2.60 7.02 1.83
N THR A 13 3.38 8.06 2.17
CA THR A 13 4.76 7.92 2.65
C THR A 13 4.85 7.66 4.16
N THR A 14 3.74 7.88 4.87
CA THR A 14 3.62 7.69 6.31
C THR A 14 2.43 6.78 6.61
N THR A 15 2.62 5.75 7.43
CA THR A 15 1.59 4.72 7.65
C THR A 15 1.02 4.65 9.06
N PHE A 16 1.43 5.58 9.93
CA PHE A 16 0.91 5.73 11.27
C PHE A 16 0.75 7.21 11.64
N VAL A 17 -0.20 7.48 12.54
CA VAL A 17 -0.43 8.79 13.13
C VAL A 17 0.55 8.95 14.27
N GLU A 18 1.30 10.05 14.38
CA GLU A 18 2.38 10.21 15.37
C GLU A 18 1.89 10.22 16.82
N ASP A 19 0.65 10.68 17.05
CA ASP A 19 0.00 10.79 18.37
C ASP A 19 -0.93 9.60 18.68
N ALA A 20 -0.84 8.50 17.93
CA ALA A 20 -1.66 7.34 18.22
C ALA A 20 -1.27 6.70 19.57
N GLU A 21 -2.28 6.25 20.31
CA GLU A 21 -2.07 5.49 21.55
C GLU A 21 -1.23 4.23 21.30
N ASP A 22 -0.45 3.85 22.32
CA ASP A 22 0.40 2.65 22.36
C ASP A 22 1.48 2.55 21.26
N LEU A 23 1.88 3.67 20.65
CA LEU A 23 2.95 3.65 19.65
C LEU A 23 4.27 3.17 20.20
N ASP A 24 4.59 3.53 21.44
CA ASP A 24 5.89 3.27 22.08
C ASP A 24 5.84 2.09 23.06
N THR A 25 4.66 1.54 23.32
CA THR A 25 4.46 0.32 24.13
C THR A 25 5.14 -0.88 23.47
N LYS A 26 6.04 -1.54 24.21
CA LYS A 26 6.83 -2.67 23.71
C LYS A 26 6.00 -3.95 23.58
N ARG A 27 6.18 -4.66 22.46
CA ARG A 27 5.36 -5.80 22.05
C ARG A 27 6.19 -6.94 21.46
N MET A 28 6.13 -8.09 22.10
CA MET A 28 6.80 -9.31 21.63
C MET A 28 6.19 -9.89 20.34
N ASP A 29 4.90 -9.68 20.09
CA ASP A 29 4.27 -10.17 18.86
C ASP A 29 4.73 -9.39 17.62
N LEU A 30 5.01 -8.09 17.77
CA LEU A 30 5.57 -7.27 16.69
C LEU A 30 7.02 -7.64 16.40
N LEU A 31 7.82 -7.93 17.43
CA LEU A 31 9.19 -8.43 17.26
C LEU A 31 9.19 -9.73 16.47
N LYS A 32 8.34 -10.70 16.83
CA LYS A 32 8.20 -11.97 16.09
C LYS A 32 7.85 -11.73 14.62
N LYS A 33 7.01 -10.74 14.32
CA LYS A 33 6.69 -10.35 12.94
C LYS A 33 7.89 -9.73 12.22
N MET A 34 8.68 -8.88 12.88
CA MET A 34 9.91 -8.30 12.32
C MET A 34 10.92 -9.40 11.97
N ILE A 35 11.23 -10.29 12.92
CA ILE A 35 12.16 -11.42 12.73
C ILE A 35 11.73 -12.32 11.57
N LYS A 36 10.43 -12.58 11.42
CA LYS A 36 9.91 -13.38 10.30
C LYS A 36 10.19 -12.75 8.92
N VAL A 37 10.34 -11.43 8.86
CA VAL A 37 10.68 -10.71 7.61
C VAL A 37 12.18 -10.63 7.43
N ASP A 38 12.87 -10.21 8.49
CA ASP A 38 14.32 -10.08 8.52
C ASP A 38 14.85 -10.47 9.91
N PRO A 39 15.46 -11.66 10.05
CA PRO A 39 16.00 -12.13 11.32
C PRO A 39 17.14 -11.26 11.88
N THR A 40 17.82 -10.46 11.05
CA THR A 40 18.97 -9.64 11.47
C THR A 40 18.58 -8.21 11.86
N ALA A 41 17.32 -7.81 11.63
CA ALA A 41 16.85 -6.46 11.91
C ALA A 41 16.84 -6.05 13.40
N PRO A 42 16.44 -6.89 14.37
CA PRO A 42 16.34 -6.46 15.77
C PRO A 42 17.69 -6.49 16.49
N SER A 43 17.98 -5.43 17.26
CA SER A 43 19.10 -5.40 18.22
C SER A 43 18.90 -6.37 19.39
N GLU A 44 19.98 -6.73 20.09
CA GLU A 44 19.94 -7.62 21.26
C GLU A 44 18.91 -7.15 22.32
N ARG A 45 18.90 -5.85 22.63
CA ARG A 45 17.92 -5.26 23.57
C ARG A 45 16.48 -5.42 23.09
N GLN A 46 16.23 -5.27 21.79
CA GLN A 46 14.89 -5.45 21.23
C GLN A 46 14.46 -6.92 21.26
N GLN A 47 15.40 -7.87 21.18
CA GLN A 47 15.09 -9.30 21.31
C GLN A 47 14.57 -9.65 22.72
N GLU A 48 15.08 -8.99 23.76
CA GLU A 48 14.64 -9.19 25.14
C GLU A 48 13.33 -8.47 25.46
N THR A 49 13.19 -7.23 25.00
CA THR A 49 12.10 -6.33 25.42
C THR A 49 10.93 -6.28 24.44
N GLY A 50 11.10 -6.78 23.22
CA GLY A 50 10.18 -6.57 22.11
C GLY A 50 10.41 -5.22 21.40
N ILE A 51 9.56 -4.93 20.43
CA ILE A 51 9.57 -3.64 19.71
C ILE A 51 8.24 -2.94 19.86
N SER A 52 8.26 -1.62 19.75
CA SER A 52 7.06 -0.81 19.73
C SER A 52 6.38 -0.86 18.38
N LYS A 53 5.13 -0.37 18.33
CA LYS A 53 4.41 -0.22 17.07
C LYS A 53 5.11 0.76 16.16
N ARG A 54 5.63 1.88 16.68
CA ARG A 54 6.42 2.87 15.91
C ARG A 54 7.65 2.21 15.26
N GLU A 55 8.45 1.49 16.04
CA GLU A 55 9.65 0.80 15.52
C GLU A 55 9.28 -0.22 14.42
N TYR A 56 8.20 -0.98 14.60
CA TYR A 56 7.73 -1.93 13.59
C TYR A 56 7.25 -1.25 12.31
N MET A 57 6.50 -0.15 12.42
CA MET A 57 6.00 0.58 11.25
C MET A 57 7.16 1.21 10.48
N LEU A 58 8.10 1.87 11.14
CA LEU A 58 9.30 2.44 10.52
C LEU A 58 10.16 1.37 9.83
N PHE A 59 10.34 0.21 10.48
CA PHE A 59 11.00 -0.93 9.86
C PHE A 59 10.29 -1.35 8.57
N ARG A 60 8.97 -1.53 8.61
CA ARG A 60 8.16 -1.90 7.43
C ARG A 60 8.21 -0.86 6.32
N GLU A 61 8.22 0.42 6.67
CA GLU A 61 8.37 1.52 5.72
C GLU A 61 9.74 1.46 5.02
N GLY A 62 10.82 1.26 5.79
CA GLY A 62 12.19 1.22 5.28
C GLY A 62 12.54 0.02 4.38
N ILE A 63 11.88 -1.14 4.56
CA ILE A 63 12.12 -2.33 3.74
C ILE A 63 11.16 -2.48 2.55
N SER A 64 10.13 -1.63 2.47
CA SER A 64 9.15 -1.64 1.38
C SER A 64 9.34 -0.41 0.48
N SER A 65 8.46 -0.28 -0.52
CA SER A 65 8.39 0.89 -1.38
C SER A 65 7.72 2.12 -0.72
N THR A 66 7.28 2.03 0.55
CA THR A 66 6.50 3.12 1.18
C THR A 66 7.26 4.45 1.17
N THR A 67 8.50 4.46 1.67
CA THR A 67 9.29 5.69 1.77
C THR A 67 9.78 6.18 0.40
N SER A 68 10.10 5.26 -0.53
CA SER A 68 10.68 5.60 -1.84
C SER A 68 9.67 5.91 -2.92
N LEU A 69 8.48 5.31 -2.88
CA LEU A 69 7.44 5.41 -3.91
C LEU A 69 6.11 5.94 -3.39
N GLY A 70 5.94 6.15 -2.07
CA GLY A 70 4.69 6.66 -1.49
C GLY A 70 3.55 5.64 -1.45
N PHE A 71 3.84 4.35 -1.60
CA PHE A 71 2.88 3.25 -1.42
C PHE A 71 3.62 1.93 -1.24
N ARG A 72 2.91 0.87 -0.84
CA ARG A 72 3.41 -0.51 -0.92
C ARG A 72 2.28 -1.50 -1.19
N ILE A 73 2.61 -2.60 -1.85
CA ILE A 73 1.68 -3.72 -2.04
C ILE A 73 1.62 -4.51 -0.72
N GLU A 74 0.43 -4.67 -0.14
CA GLU A 74 0.24 -5.48 1.07
C GLU A 74 0.00 -6.96 0.73
N GLY A 75 -0.61 -7.24 -0.43
CA GLY A 75 -0.72 -8.60 -0.94
C GLY A 75 -1.63 -8.74 -2.15
N ILE A 76 -1.57 -9.94 -2.75
CA ILE A 76 -2.48 -10.40 -3.80
C ILE A 76 -3.23 -11.63 -3.29
N LYS A 77 -4.55 -11.68 -3.52
CA LYS A 77 -5.37 -12.85 -3.21
C LYS A 77 -6.21 -13.25 -4.42
N ARG A 78 -6.10 -14.50 -4.84
CA ARG A 78 -7.02 -15.14 -5.78
C ARG A 78 -8.07 -15.90 -4.97
N ILE A 79 -9.35 -15.57 -5.14
CA ILE A 79 -10.39 -16.02 -4.21
C ILE A 79 -10.83 -17.47 -4.46
N HIS A 80 -10.83 -17.94 -5.70
CA HIS A 80 -11.22 -19.32 -6.06
C HIS A 80 -10.06 -20.19 -6.55
N ALA A 81 -8.83 -19.75 -6.38
CA ALA A 81 -7.70 -20.51 -6.84
C ALA A 81 -7.27 -21.51 -5.75
N ASP A 82 -6.97 -22.75 -6.16
CA ASP A 82 -6.52 -23.83 -5.29
C ASP A 82 -5.26 -23.40 -4.51
N ASP A 83 -4.98 -24.00 -3.36
CA ASP A 83 -3.90 -23.58 -2.45
C ASP A 83 -2.48 -23.67 -3.08
N THR A 84 -2.38 -24.29 -4.27
CA THR A 84 -1.22 -24.38 -5.17
C THR A 84 -0.97 -23.13 -6.03
N SER A 85 -1.90 -22.18 -6.05
CA SER A 85 -1.83 -20.94 -6.84
C SER A 85 -1.33 -19.72 -6.06
N LYS A 86 -0.84 -19.96 -4.83
CA LYS A 86 -0.24 -18.93 -3.97
C LYS A 86 0.84 -18.19 -4.75
N VAL A 87 0.68 -16.87 -4.83
CA VAL A 87 1.69 -16.00 -5.42
C VAL A 87 2.91 -16.05 -4.50
N GLU A 88 4.05 -16.59 -4.98
CA GLU A 88 5.31 -16.69 -4.22
C GLU A 88 6.05 -15.35 -4.04
N ILE A 89 5.35 -14.22 -4.16
CA ILE A 89 5.95 -12.90 -3.96
C ILE A 89 5.89 -12.56 -2.47
N ASP A 90 7.05 -12.39 -1.84
CA ASP A 90 7.13 -11.78 -0.50
C ASP A 90 6.96 -10.27 -0.62
N PHE A 91 5.70 -9.81 -0.64
CA PHE A 91 5.33 -8.40 -0.76
C PHE A 91 5.94 -7.50 0.32
N LYS A 92 6.42 -8.08 1.43
CA LYS A 92 7.07 -7.33 2.50
C LYS A 92 8.44 -6.77 2.10
N LYS A 93 9.04 -7.30 1.03
CA LYS A 93 10.36 -6.92 0.50
C LYS A 93 10.29 -6.27 -0.88
N VAL A 94 9.08 -6.10 -1.45
CA VAL A 94 8.89 -5.37 -2.70
C VAL A 94 9.15 -3.89 -2.43
N LYS A 95 10.23 -3.36 -3.03
CA LYS A 95 10.75 -2.02 -2.74
C LYS A 95 11.08 -1.21 -3.99
N SER A 96 11.70 -1.81 -5.01
CA SER A 96 12.08 -1.08 -6.23
C SER A 96 10.91 -0.95 -7.22
N PRO A 97 10.91 0.07 -8.11
CA PRO A 97 9.94 0.17 -9.18
C PRO A 97 9.83 -1.10 -10.03
N ASP A 98 10.96 -1.75 -10.34
CA ASP A 98 10.97 -2.99 -11.11
C ASP A 98 10.28 -4.15 -10.37
N GLN A 99 10.54 -4.30 -9.07
CA GLN A 99 9.86 -5.31 -8.25
C GLN A 99 8.34 -5.06 -8.16
N VAL A 100 7.94 -3.79 -8.07
CA VAL A 100 6.52 -3.41 -8.11
C VAL A 100 5.93 -3.77 -9.48
N LEU A 101 6.61 -3.43 -10.57
CA LEU A 101 6.16 -3.75 -11.93
C LEU A 101 5.97 -5.27 -12.12
N GLU A 102 6.91 -6.09 -11.65
CA GLU A 102 6.79 -7.55 -11.69
C GLU A 102 5.59 -8.05 -10.86
N ALA A 103 5.37 -7.49 -9.67
CA ALA A 103 4.19 -7.82 -8.87
C ALA A 103 2.88 -7.46 -9.57
N LEU A 104 2.82 -6.32 -10.27
CA LEU A 104 1.65 -5.92 -11.07
C LEU A 104 1.44 -6.84 -12.29
N LYS A 105 2.52 -7.27 -12.97
CA LYS A 105 2.44 -8.26 -14.06
C LYS A 105 1.84 -9.58 -13.57
N VAL A 106 2.30 -10.07 -12.42
CA VAL A 106 1.77 -11.29 -11.78
C VAL A 106 0.31 -11.10 -11.40
N PHE A 107 -0.06 -9.93 -10.87
CA PHE A 107 -1.45 -9.60 -10.54
C PHE A 107 -2.37 -9.71 -11.75
N ILE A 108 -2.05 -9.02 -12.85
CA ILE A 108 -2.93 -9.01 -14.05
C ILE A 108 -2.84 -10.30 -14.86
N SER A 109 -1.80 -11.12 -14.65
CA SER A 109 -1.59 -12.40 -15.34
C SER A 109 -1.69 -12.29 -16.88
N PHE A 110 -0.99 -11.30 -17.47
CA PHE A 110 -0.96 -11.00 -18.91
C PHE A 110 -2.32 -10.64 -19.54
N ARG A 111 -3.16 -9.89 -18.82
CA ARG A 111 -4.47 -9.41 -19.32
C ARG A 111 -4.41 -7.91 -19.67
N PRO A 112 -4.08 -7.54 -20.92
CA PRO A 112 -3.92 -6.12 -21.30
C PRO A 112 -5.21 -5.32 -21.15
N GLN A 113 -6.39 -5.94 -21.35
CA GLN A 113 -7.68 -5.29 -21.12
C GLN A 113 -7.90 -4.89 -19.65
N VAL A 114 -7.42 -5.71 -18.72
CA VAL A 114 -7.49 -5.42 -17.28
C VAL A 114 -6.54 -4.27 -16.94
N ALA A 115 -5.33 -4.29 -17.51
CA ALA A 115 -4.37 -3.21 -17.35
C ALA A 115 -4.90 -1.88 -17.91
N ALA A 116 -5.51 -1.88 -19.09
CA ALA A 116 -6.13 -0.71 -19.71
C ALA A 116 -7.21 -0.09 -18.81
N GLU A 117 -8.08 -0.92 -18.24
CA GLU A 117 -9.16 -0.41 -17.39
C GLU A 117 -8.64 0.11 -16.04
N PHE A 118 -7.62 -0.52 -15.44
CA PHE A 118 -6.97 0.05 -14.24
C PHE A 118 -6.25 1.37 -14.52
N LYS A 119 -5.56 1.49 -15.67
CA LYS A 119 -4.97 2.77 -16.12
C LYS A 119 -6.03 3.87 -16.19
N ARG A 120 -7.20 3.58 -16.78
CA ARG A 120 -8.34 4.50 -16.85
C ARG A 120 -8.88 4.87 -15.47
N LEU A 121 -9.13 3.88 -14.62
CA LEU A 121 -9.69 4.08 -13.27
C LEU A 121 -8.73 4.84 -12.34
N LEU A 122 -7.42 4.64 -12.47
CA LEU A 122 -6.43 5.41 -11.70
C LEU A 122 -6.40 6.87 -12.11
N ALA A 123 -6.45 7.17 -13.41
CA ALA A 123 -6.52 8.55 -13.90
C ALA A 123 -7.81 9.25 -13.45
N GLU A 124 -8.95 8.55 -13.49
CA GLU A 124 -10.22 9.04 -12.97
C GLU A 124 -10.16 9.29 -11.46
N LEU A 125 -9.59 8.35 -10.69
CA LEU A 125 -9.40 8.51 -9.24
C LEU A 125 -8.56 9.74 -8.93
N GLU A 126 -7.42 9.93 -9.60
CA GLU A 126 -6.55 11.08 -9.40
C GLU A 126 -7.32 12.39 -9.65
N GLN A 127 -8.06 12.49 -10.75
CA GLN A 127 -8.86 13.66 -11.08
C GLN A 127 -9.93 13.95 -10.00
N VAL A 128 -10.65 12.92 -9.56
CA VAL A 128 -11.69 13.05 -8.53
C VAL A 128 -11.08 13.50 -7.20
N LEU A 129 -9.96 12.92 -6.78
CA LEU A 129 -9.31 13.27 -5.52
C LEU A 129 -8.74 14.69 -5.54
N ARG A 130 -8.14 15.14 -6.65
CA ARG A 130 -7.63 16.51 -6.79
C ARG A 130 -8.74 17.57 -6.72
N GLY A 131 -9.96 17.24 -7.14
CA GLY A 131 -11.14 18.10 -6.99
C GLY A 131 -11.88 17.97 -5.65
N SER A 132 -11.50 17.02 -4.79
CA SER A 132 -12.24 16.68 -3.58
C SER A 132 -11.87 17.58 -2.41
N ARG A 133 -12.82 18.42 -1.98
CA ARG A 133 -12.68 19.22 -0.75
C ARG A 133 -12.47 18.37 0.49
N LEU A 134 -13.14 17.20 0.53
CA LEU A 134 -13.01 16.27 1.65
C LEU A 134 -11.58 15.74 1.73
N PHE A 135 -11.01 15.34 0.59
CA PHE A 135 -9.65 14.80 0.56
C PHE A 135 -8.63 15.88 0.94
N ALA A 136 -8.76 17.07 0.35
CA ALA A 136 -7.93 18.24 0.64
C ALA A 136 -7.97 18.73 2.10
N SER A 137 -8.92 18.28 2.92
CA SER A 137 -9.04 18.64 4.33
C SER A 137 -8.79 17.47 5.29
N HIS A 138 -8.28 16.33 4.80
CA HIS A 138 -8.01 15.14 5.61
C HIS A 138 -6.66 14.52 5.25
N LYS A 139 -5.92 14.03 6.24
CA LYS A 139 -4.75 13.16 6.02
C LYS A 139 -5.24 11.71 5.89
N ALA A 140 -5.07 11.09 4.74
CA ALA A 140 -5.52 9.74 4.41
C ALA A 140 -4.54 8.64 4.88
N ILE A 141 -4.12 8.70 6.15
CA ILE A 141 -3.09 7.81 6.71
C ILE A 141 -3.62 6.38 6.83
N GLY A 142 -2.81 5.43 6.38
CA GLY A 142 -3.09 4.00 6.52
C GLY A 142 -4.17 3.45 5.60
N SER A 143 -4.75 4.30 4.75
CA SER A 143 -5.71 3.92 3.71
C SER A 143 -5.05 3.10 2.59
N SER A 144 -5.88 2.40 1.82
CA SER A 144 -5.43 1.58 0.71
C SER A 144 -6.27 1.82 -0.55
N ILE A 145 -5.68 1.57 -1.72
CA ILE A 145 -6.40 1.34 -2.96
C ILE A 145 -6.52 -0.17 -3.18
N LEU A 146 -7.77 -0.65 -3.22
CA LEU A 146 -8.12 -2.02 -3.53
C LEU A 146 -8.35 -2.17 -5.03
N PHE A 147 -7.49 -2.95 -5.66
CA PHE A 147 -7.59 -3.38 -7.06
C PHE A 147 -8.32 -4.71 -7.10
N LEU A 148 -9.35 -4.80 -7.93
CA LEU A 148 -10.18 -5.99 -8.02
C LEU A 148 -10.52 -6.23 -9.49
N TYR A 149 -10.24 -7.42 -9.99
CA TYR A 149 -10.79 -7.84 -11.26
C TYR A 149 -11.30 -9.27 -11.20
N ASP A 150 -12.22 -9.60 -12.10
CA ASP A 150 -12.82 -10.91 -12.21
C ASP A 150 -12.30 -11.62 -13.47
N VAL A 151 -11.72 -12.82 -13.30
CA VAL A 151 -11.09 -13.55 -14.41
C VAL A 151 -12.10 -13.96 -15.47
N LYS A 152 -13.34 -14.30 -15.08
CA LYS A 152 -14.37 -14.83 -15.99
C LYS A 152 -15.15 -13.74 -16.71
N SER A 153 -15.59 -12.71 -15.99
CA SER A 153 -16.39 -11.62 -16.53
C SER A 153 -15.55 -10.44 -17.04
N SER A 154 -14.25 -10.42 -16.77
CA SER A 154 -13.35 -9.27 -17.02
C SER A 154 -13.82 -7.97 -16.35
N THR A 155 -14.71 -8.05 -15.35
CA THR A 155 -15.11 -6.87 -14.56
C THR A 155 -13.90 -6.35 -13.79
N VAL A 156 -13.63 -5.05 -13.87
CA VAL A 156 -12.54 -4.40 -13.12
C VAL A 156 -13.13 -3.32 -12.21
N LYS A 157 -12.63 -3.24 -10.98
CA LYS A 157 -13.02 -2.23 -9.98
C LYS A 157 -11.79 -1.74 -9.23
N LEU A 158 -11.79 -0.45 -8.94
CA LEU A 158 -10.80 0.22 -8.10
C LEU A 158 -11.53 1.00 -7.01
N ARG A 159 -11.13 0.83 -5.75
CA ARG A 159 -11.79 1.45 -4.59
C ARG A 159 -10.77 1.89 -3.58
N MET A 160 -11.01 3.02 -2.93
CA MET A 160 -10.30 3.36 -1.70
C MET A 160 -10.99 2.70 -0.50
N ILE A 161 -10.18 2.21 0.44
CA ILE A 161 -10.64 1.52 1.65
C ILE A 161 -9.80 1.95 2.87
N ASP A 162 -10.18 1.45 4.06
CA ASP A 162 -9.45 1.59 5.32
C ASP A 162 -9.24 3.04 5.82
N PHE A 163 -10.33 3.82 5.85
CA PHE A 163 -10.32 5.21 6.33
C PHE A 163 -10.31 5.37 7.85
N ALA A 164 -10.17 4.29 8.63
CA ALA A 164 -10.25 4.34 10.09
C ALA A 164 -9.20 5.24 10.76
N LYS A 165 -8.08 5.51 10.08
CA LYS A 165 -7.01 6.42 10.53
C LYS A 165 -6.91 7.68 9.67
N THR A 166 -7.93 7.95 8.86
CA THR A 166 -8.03 9.21 8.12
C THR A 166 -8.44 10.30 9.09
N LEU A 167 -7.65 11.36 9.18
CA LEU A 167 -7.80 12.41 10.19
C LEU A 167 -8.12 13.74 9.53
N PRO A 168 -9.03 14.56 10.08
CA PRO A 168 -9.23 15.92 9.61
C PRO A 168 -7.97 16.76 9.82
N SER A 169 -7.81 17.78 8.99
CA SER A 169 -6.73 18.77 9.08
C SER A 169 -7.32 20.17 9.02
N ASP A 170 -6.89 21.04 9.94
CA ASP A 170 -7.29 22.46 9.96
C ASP A 170 -6.67 23.26 8.79
N LYS A 171 -5.67 22.67 8.12
CA LYS A 171 -5.00 23.23 6.95
C LYS A 171 -5.24 22.36 5.73
N HIS A 172 -5.13 22.98 4.56
CA HIS A 172 -5.12 22.25 3.29
C HIS A 172 -3.99 21.20 3.28
N VAL A 173 -4.33 19.98 2.87
CA VAL A 173 -3.41 18.85 2.74
C VAL A 173 -3.07 18.70 1.26
N SER A 174 -1.80 18.91 0.90
CA SER A 174 -1.36 18.80 -0.50
C SER A 174 -1.21 17.35 -0.97
N HIS A 175 -0.98 16.42 -0.04
CA HIS A 175 -0.70 14.99 -0.30
C HIS A 175 0.54 14.70 -1.16
N GLU A 176 1.37 15.71 -1.44
CA GLU A 176 2.64 15.54 -2.15
C GLU A 176 3.75 15.02 -1.20
N HIS A 177 5.00 14.94 -1.65
CA HIS A 177 6.14 14.54 -0.81
C HIS A 177 6.89 15.77 -0.27
N GLY A 178 7.28 15.77 1.01
CA GLY A 178 8.05 16.85 1.66
C GLY A 178 7.64 17.13 3.11
N GLU A 179 8.38 18.00 3.79
CA GLU A 179 8.26 18.26 5.24
C GLU A 179 6.90 18.90 5.65
N ASP A 180 6.25 19.62 4.75
CA ASP A 180 4.89 20.19 4.95
C ASP A 180 3.80 19.40 4.20
N ALA A 181 4.17 18.28 3.55
CA ALA A 181 3.32 17.61 2.58
C ALA A 181 2.54 16.45 3.22
N GLY A 182 1.54 16.79 4.04
CA GLY A 182 0.41 15.92 4.37
C GLY A 182 0.74 14.47 4.75
N ASP A 183 0.47 13.55 3.81
CA ASP A 183 0.55 12.08 3.94
C ASP A 183 1.25 11.38 2.75
N GLY A 184 1.72 12.14 1.74
CA GLY A 184 2.35 11.59 0.53
C GLY A 184 1.43 10.80 -0.41
N TYR A 185 0.10 10.90 -0.28
CA TYR A 185 -0.83 10.10 -1.09
C TYR A 185 -0.76 10.40 -2.59
N PHE A 186 -0.73 11.67 -3.02
CA PHE A 186 -0.61 12.03 -4.45
C PHE A 186 0.76 11.72 -5.02
N TYR A 187 1.81 11.87 -4.21
CA TYR A 187 3.14 11.37 -4.59
C TYR A 187 3.08 9.87 -4.89
N GLY A 188 2.48 9.09 -3.98
CA GLY A 188 2.26 7.66 -4.15
C GLY A 188 1.44 7.30 -5.38
N LEU A 189 0.31 7.97 -5.56
CA LEU A 189 -0.59 7.73 -6.69
C LEU A 189 0.09 8.04 -8.02
N GLY A 190 0.84 9.15 -8.12
CA GLY A 190 1.58 9.51 -9.31
C GLY A 190 2.63 8.44 -9.68
N LYS A 191 3.43 7.98 -8.71
CA LYS A 191 4.39 6.89 -8.92
C LYS A 191 3.72 5.59 -9.35
N LEU A 192 2.59 5.26 -8.73
CA LEU A 192 1.81 4.08 -9.08
C LEU A 192 1.30 4.17 -10.52
N VAL A 193 0.69 5.30 -10.90
CA VAL A 193 0.22 5.57 -12.26
C VAL A 193 1.35 5.42 -13.28
N ASP A 194 2.53 5.97 -13.00
CA ASP A 194 3.69 5.86 -13.89
C ASP A 194 4.14 4.42 -14.09
N ILE A 195 4.14 3.59 -13.05
CA ILE A 195 4.47 2.17 -13.17
C ILE A 195 3.38 1.42 -13.95
N TRP A 196 2.09 1.73 -13.74
CA TRP A 196 0.99 1.12 -14.49
C TRP A 196 1.07 1.43 -16.00
N LYS A 197 1.62 2.59 -16.41
CA LYS A 197 1.84 2.92 -17.83
C LYS A 197 2.85 1.99 -18.52
N LEU A 198 3.73 1.32 -17.76
CA LEU A 198 4.71 0.37 -18.28
C LEU A 198 4.08 -1.01 -18.58
N LEU A 199 2.86 -1.26 -18.12
CA LEU A 199 2.13 -2.49 -18.41
C LEU A 199 1.47 -2.42 -19.80
N PRO A 200 1.37 -3.57 -20.50
CA PRO A 200 0.81 -3.65 -21.85
C PRO A 200 -0.64 -3.13 -21.95
#